data_AF-A0AAV0WFJ3-F1
#
_entry.id   AF-A0AAV0WFJ3-F1
#
_cell.length_a   1.000
_cell.length_b   1.000
_cell.length_c   1.000
_cell.angle_alpha   90.00
_cell.angle_beta   90.00
_cell.angle_gamma   90.00
#
_symmetry.space_group_name_H-M   'P 1'
#
loop_
_entity.id
_entity.type
_entity.pdbx_description
1 polymer ?
#
loop_
_entity_poly.entity_id
_entity_poly.type
_entity_poly.pdbx_seq_one_letter_code
_entity_poly.pdbx_strand_id
1 'polypeptide(L)'
;MKQITDLHNNSYDFWNMQKYITKMFECIPNNQELFNKKFILLHINCHTHNGEQYYFPAEIAALEFNLLNGVSRTYHQIIGLSKIYPRGFAGGMRQFSDEFHQISCWHEHPDDYQNILMEFTTFLKDGTNHTDLQEGTLDLPYLYTVESDIGVDMMKTKSSLERLYSTAFPKVDAAHLKSIFKIGSIERLLLEVKKKLNLHLDQRNLRSGMSVHDILESEMYGHGLGCMYHEIRDIAFKCSKARILQWMSNICTHINTYTGLQLVPGKHIAVQLRDGSRMIVENEDLPLSKQDLKLENIN
;
A
#
# COMPACT_ATOMS: atom_id res chain seq x y z
N MET A 1 17.16 -25.09 -9.81
CA MET A 1 18.13 -24.04 -10.21
C MET A 1 17.48 -22.66 -10.24
N LYS A 2 16.40 -22.43 -11.02
CA LYS A 2 15.65 -21.16 -11.06
C LYS A 2 15.16 -20.67 -9.67
N GLN A 3 14.50 -21.52 -8.89
CA GLN A 3 14.06 -21.20 -7.52
C GLN A 3 15.18 -20.75 -6.57
N ILE A 4 16.40 -21.30 -6.70
CA ILE A 4 17.54 -20.94 -5.85
C ILE A 4 18.10 -19.57 -6.27
N THR A 5 18.15 -19.29 -7.58
CA THR A 5 18.52 -17.98 -8.12
C THR A 5 17.51 -16.90 -7.73
N ASP A 6 16.21 -17.21 -7.80
CA ASP A 6 15.14 -16.29 -7.40
C ASP A 6 15.20 -15.97 -5.90
N LEU A 7 15.43 -16.98 -5.05
CA LEU A 7 15.65 -16.78 -3.60
C LEU A 7 16.87 -15.91 -3.29
N HIS A 8 17.99 -16.14 -3.99
CA HIS A 8 19.22 -15.36 -3.78
C HIS A 8 19.06 -13.90 -4.26
N ASN A 9 18.40 -13.68 -5.41
CA ASN A 9 18.11 -12.35 -5.92
C ASN A 9 17.15 -11.59 -5.00
N ASN A 10 16.10 -12.25 -4.50
CA ASN A 10 15.17 -11.66 -3.55
C ASN A 10 15.87 -11.25 -2.24
N SER A 11 16.78 -12.09 -1.72
CA SER A 11 17.57 -11.78 -0.53
C SER A 11 18.49 -10.57 -0.73
N TYR A 12 19.14 -10.48 -1.90
CA TYR A 12 20.01 -9.36 -2.25
C TYR A 12 19.23 -8.05 -2.42
N ASP A 13 18.09 -8.10 -3.13
CA ASP A 13 17.17 -6.96 -3.30
C ASP A 13 16.66 -6.46 -1.95
N PHE A 14 16.28 -7.39 -1.06
CA PHE A 14 15.82 -7.08 0.29
C PHE A 14 16.90 -6.38 1.12
N TRP A 15 18.13 -6.89 1.11
CA TRP A 15 19.25 -6.26 1.82
C TRP A 15 19.57 -4.86 1.30
N ASN A 16 19.57 -4.67 -0.03
CA ASN A 16 19.77 -3.37 -0.65
C ASN A 16 18.67 -2.38 -0.28
N MET A 17 17.41 -2.84 -0.27
CA MET A 17 16.25 -2.07 0.17
C MET A 17 16.44 -1.61 1.62
N GLN A 18 16.79 -2.51 2.55
CA GLN A 18 17.00 -2.14 3.95
C GLN A 18 18.11 -1.11 4.12
N LYS A 19 19.24 -1.30 3.42
CA LYS A 19 20.37 -0.38 3.44
C LYS A 19 20.00 1.00 2.89
N TYR A 20 19.22 1.05 1.81
CA TYR A 20 18.74 2.30 1.22
C TYR A 20 17.83 3.06 2.20
N ILE A 21 16.82 2.39 2.77
CA ILE A 21 15.89 3.02 3.73
C ILE A 21 16.67 3.57 4.92
N THR A 22 17.63 2.80 5.46
CA THR A 22 18.47 3.25 6.59
C THR A 22 19.20 4.53 6.26
N LYS A 23 19.89 4.57 5.11
CA LYS A 23 20.61 5.77 4.65
C LYS A 23 19.68 6.96 4.42
N MET A 24 18.50 6.71 3.83
CA MET A 24 17.50 7.76 3.63
C MET A 24 17.10 8.39 4.97
N PHE A 25 16.88 7.58 6.01
CA PHE A 25 16.57 8.09 7.36
C PHE A 25 17.76 8.78 8.02
N GLU A 26 18.98 8.29 7.84
CA GLU A 26 20.21 8.96 8.33
C GLU A 26 20.33 10.39 7.80
N CYS A 27 19.94 10.62 6.55
CA CYS A 27 19.95 11.94 5.91
C CYS A 27 18.85 12.90 6.37
N ILE A 28 17.88 12.45 7.18
CA ILE A 28 16.84 13.33 7.72
C ILE A 28 17.43 14.10 8.93
N PRO A 29 17.54 15.44 8.86
CA PRO A 29 18.32 16.21 9.82
C PRO A 29 17.61 16.44 11.16
N ASN A 30 16.26 16.48 11.16
CA ASN A 30 15.48 16.79 12.36
C ASN A 30 14.06 16.20 12.30
N ASN A 31 13.36 16.24 13.44
CA ASN A 31 12.00 15.69 13.58
C ASN A 31 10.97 16.42 12.70
N GLN A 32 11.13 17.72 12.45
CA GLN A 32 10.21 18.48 11.62
C GLN A 32 10.27 18.01 10.16
N GLU A 33 11.46 17.76 9.63
CA GLU A 33 11.62 17.17 8.29
C GLU A 33 11.11 15.73 8.24
N LEU A 34 11.34 14.93 9.29
CA LEU A 34 10.76 13.59 9.37
C LEU A 34 9.24 13.63 9.33
N PHE A 35 8.61 14.55 10.07
CA PHE A 35 7.15 14.64 10.13
C PHE A 35 6.52 15.14 8.83
N ASN A 36 7.23 15.99 8.09
CA ASN A 36 6.78 16.49 6.78
C ASN A 36 7.08 15.54 5.63
N LYS A 37 8.03 14.60 5.81
CA LYS A 37 8.43 13.67 4.75
C LYS A 37 7.24 12.81 4.33
N LYS A 38 6.99 12.78 3.02
CA LYS A 38 5.95 11.96 2.40
C LYS A 38 6.40 10.51 2.26
N PHE A 39 5.48 9.59 2.53
CA PHE A 39 5.62 8.16 2.33
C PHE A 39 4.41 7.64 1.56
N ILE A 40 4.59 6.58 0.78
CA ILE A 40 3.51 5.94 0.03
C ILE A 40 3.33 4.51 0.51
N LEU A 41 2.19 4.21 1.13
CA LEU A 41 1.79 2.84 1.44
C LEU A 41 1.13 2.21 0.22
N LEU A 42 1.32 0.91 0.02
CA LEU A 42 0.79 0.14 -1.09
C LEU A 42 0.31 -1.22 -0.59
N HIS A 43 -0.91 -1.59 -0.97
CA HIS A 43 -1.40 -2.96 -0.86
C HIS A 43 -1.95 -3.42 -2.21
N ILE A 44 -1.67 -4.67 -2.58
CA ILE A 44 -2.18 -5.29 -3.79
C ILE A 44 -2.83 -6.62 -3.44
N ASN A 45 -4.15 -6.72 -3.64
CA ASN A 45 -4.76 -8.04 -3.78
C ASN A 45 -4.47 -8.57 -5.17
N CYS A 46 -4.08 -9.84 -5.26
CA CYS A 46 -3.63 -10.46 -6.50
C CYS A 46 -4.57 -11.56 -6.95
N HIS A 47 -4.90 -11.57 -8.24
CA HIS A 47 -5.26 -12.79 -8.93
C HIS A 47 -4.02 -13.67 -9.01
N THR A 48 -4.04 -14.82 -8.33
CA THR A 48 -2.89 -15.72 -8.26
C THR A 48 -3.23 -17.18 -8.38
N HIS A 49 -2.23 -17.94 -8.81
CA HIS A 49 -2.18 -19.38 -8.70
C HIS A 49 -0.87 -19.77 -8.00
N ASN A 50 -0.95 -20.13 -6.71
CA ASN A 50 0.22 -20.36 -5.85
C ASN A 50 1.19 -21.40 -6.42
N GLY A 51 0.70 -22.43 -7.12
CA GLY A 51 1.53 -23.46 -7.74
C GLY A 51 2.41 -22.97 -8.90
N GLU A 52 2.08 -21.81 -9.49
CA GLU A 52 2.75 -21.29 -10.68
C GLU A 52 3.43 -19.93 -10.49
N GLN A 53 3.35 -19.35 -9.29
CA GLN A 53 3.86 -17.99 -9.02
C GLN A 53 3.32 -16.96 -10.03
N TYR A 54 2.06 -17.16 -10.46
CA TYR A 54 1.35 -16.20 -11.28
C TYR A 54 0.78 -15.12 -10.36
N TYR A 55 1.22 -13.87 -10.50
CA TYR A 55 0.70 -12.74 -9.73
C TYR A 55 0.29 -11.63 -10.69
N PHE A 56 -1.01 -11.34 -10.74
CA PHE A 56 -1.58 -10.21 -11.46
C PHE A 56 -2.46 -9.41 -10.49
N PRO A 57 -2.42 -8.07 -10.48
CA PRO A 57 -3.21 -7.31 -9.53
C PRO A 57 -4.71 -7.48 -9.81
N ALA A 58 -5.46 -7.85 -8.78
CA ALA A 58 -6.93 -7.82 -8.76
C ALA A 58 -7.43 -6.48 -8.19
N GLU A 59 -6.65 -5.86 -7.32
CA GLU A 59 -6.91 -4.55 -6.75
C GLU A 59 -5.59 -3.90 -6.37
N ILE A 60 -5.42 -2.62 -6.70
CA ILE A 60 -4.29 -1.79 -6.27
C ILE A 60 -4.85 -0.70 -5.39
N ALA A 61 -4.28 -0.52 -4.21
CA ALA A 61 -4.54 0.63 -3.38
C ALA A 61 -3.23 1.25 -2.91
N ALA A 62 -3.07 2.55 -3.12
CA ALA A 62 -1.92 3.31 -2.64
C ALA A 62 -2.35 4.59 -1.93
N LEU A 63 -1.58 4.98 -0.91
CA LEU A 63 -1.89 6.10 -0.05
C LEU A 63 -0.63 6.91 0.21
N GLU A 64 -0.65 8.19 -0.15
CA GLU A 64 0.39 9.15 0.18
C GLU A 64 0.05 9.82 1.51
N PHE A 65 0.97 9.80 2.46
CA PHE A 65 0.79 10.44 3.76
C PHE A 65 2.12 10.98 4.30
N ASN A 66 2.02 11.87 5.29
CA ASN A 66 3.14 12.17 6.18
C ASN A 66 2.64 12.14 7.64
N LEU A 67 3.57 12.13 8.59
CA LEU A 67 3.18 12.03 10.01
C LEU A 67 2.45 13.30 10.46
N LEU A 68 2.82 14.48 9.94
CA LEU A 68 2.26 15.75 10.37
C LEU A 68 0.77 15.91 10.01
N ASN A 69 0.41 15.62 8.76
CA ASN A 69 -0.90 15.92 8.18
C ASN A 69 -1.77 14.69 7.95
N GLY A 70 -1.24 13.47 8.11
CA GLY A 70 -1.96 12.25 7.81
C GLY A 70 -2.07 12.03 6.30
N VAL A 71 -3.19 11.48 5.83
CA VAL A 71 -3.39 11.22 4.39
C VAL A 71 -3.47 12.51 3.56
N SER A 72 -2.73 12.52 2.47
CA SER A 72 -2.77 13.59 1.45
C SER A 72 -3.68 13.22 0.29
N ARG A 73 -3.44 12.04 -0.31
CA ARG A 73 -4.14 11.53 -1.50
C ARG A 73 -4.14 10.00 -1.51
N THR A 74 -5.15 9.40 -2.14
CA THR A 74 -5.23 7.96 -2.37
C THR A 74 -5.48 7.62 -3.84
N TYR A 75 -4.97 6.46 -4.25
CA TYR A 75 -5.29 5.81 -5.50
C TYR A 75 -5.89 4.44 -5.19
N HIS A 76 -6.99 4.09 -5.84
CA HIS A 76 -7.64 2.79 -5.67
C HIS A 76 -8.23 2.33 -7.00
N GLN A 77 -7.94 1.08 -7.39
CA GLN A 77 -8.46 0.50 -8.62
C GLN A 77 -8.65 -1.01 -8.47
N ILE A 78 -9.85 -1.51 -8.79
CA ILE A 78 -10.09 -2.95 -9.05
C ILE A 78 -9.79 -3.23 -10.51
N ILE A 79 -9.06 -4.31 -10.79
CA ILE A 79 -8.54 -4.61 -12.13
C ILE A 79 -9.10 -5.95 -12.61
N GLY A 80 -9.59 -5.96 -13.85
CA GLY A 80 -10.14 -7.14 -14.51
C GLY A 80 -9.07 -8.02 -15.14
N LEU A 81 -9.25 -9.34 -15.00
CA LEU A 81 -8.41 -10.36 -15.63
C LEU A 81 -9.06 -10.98 -16.89
N SER A 82 -10.32 -10.66 -17.19
CA SER A 82 -11.13 -11.36 -18.19
C SER A 82 -10.49 -11.43 -19.59
N LYS A 83 -9.80 -10.38 -20.04
CA LYS A 83 -9.13 -10.30 -21.35
C LYS A 83 -7.84 -11.10 -21.46
N ILE A 84 -7.10 -11.24 -20.37
CA ILE A 84 -5.74 -11.83 -20.34
C ILE A 84 -5.69 -13.11 -19.52
N TYR A 85 -6.86 -13.71 -19.30
CA TYR A 85 -7.03 -14.85 -18.43
C TYR A 85 -6.10 -16.00 -18.81
N PRO A 86 -5.24 -16.48 -17.90
CA PRO A 86 -4.28 -17.52 -18.24
C PRO A 86 -5.01 -18.87 -18.34
N ARG A 87 -4.98 -19.48 -19.54
CA ARG A 87 -5.67 -20.76 -19.80
C ARG A 87 -5.08 -21.87 -18.94
N GLY A 88 -5.96 -22.68 -18.33
CA GLY A 88 -5.55 -23.83 -17.52
C GLY A 88 -5.54 -23.58 -16.01
N PHE A 89 -5.59 -22.32 -15.55
CA PHE A 89 -5.52 -21.96 -14.12
C PHE A 89 -6.86 -21.59 -13.49
N ALA A 90 -7.93 -21.84 -14.23
CA ALA A 90 -9.23 -21.27 -13.95
C ALA A 90 -9.77 -21.56 -12.54
N GLY A 91 -9.72 -22.85 -12.19
CA GLY A 91 -10.19 -23.32 -10.89
C GLY A 91 -9.34 -22.77 -9.73
N GLY A 92 -8.01 -22.85 -9.85
CA GLY A 92 -7.11 -22.43 -8.77
C GLY A 92 -7.11 -20.92 -8.53
N MET A 93 -7.18 -20.11 -9.57
CA MET A 93 -7.29 -18.65 -9.42
C MET A 93 -8.61 -18.21 -8.81
N ARG A 94 -9.71 -18.90 -9.18
CA ARG A 94 -11.01 -18.68 -8.55
C ARG A 94 -10.97 -19.07 -7.07
N GLN A 95 -10.45 -20.25 -6.75
CA GLN A 95 -10.33 -20.70 -5.36
C GLN A 95 -9.55 -19.70 -4.51
N PHE A 96 -8.41 -19.22 -5.01
CA PHE A 96 -7.64 -18.19 -4.31
C PHE A 96 -8.45 -16.91 -4.13
N SER A 97 -9.09 -16.41 -5.19
CA SER A 97 -9.94 -15.23 -5.08
C SER A 97 -11.00 -15.40 -3.99
N ASP A 98 -11.75 -16.51 -4.01
CA ASP A 98 -12.87 -16.76 -3.09
C ASP A 98 -12.41 -16.83 -1.62
N GLU A 99 -11.22 -17.40 -1.39
CA GLU A 99 -10.60 -17.50 -0.07
C GLU A 99 -10.10 -16.13 0.44
N PHE A 100 -9.39 -15.38 -0.40
CA PHE A 100 -8.69 -14.16 0.00
C PHE A 100 -9.54 -12.90 -0.22
N HIS A 101 -9.56 -12.35 -1.43
CA HIS A 101 -10.07 -10.99 -1.69
C HIS A 101 -11.49 -10.92 -2.26
N GLN A 102 -12.04 -12.04 -2.74
CA GLN A 102 -13.39 -12.19 -3.32
C GLN A 102 -13.71 -11.25 -4.49
N ILE A 103 -12.69 -10.96 -5.30
CA ILE A 103 -12.84 -10.18 -6.53
C ILE A 103 -12.94 -11.18 -7.68
N SER A 104 -14.13 -11.25 -8.28
CA SER A 104 -14.41 -12.26 -9.31
C SER A 104 -13.45 -12.12 -10.49
N CYS A 105 -12.76 -13.21 -10.82
CA CYS A 105 -11.90 -13.26 -12.01
C CYS A 105 -12.71 -13.26 -13.33
N TRP A 106 -14.04 -13.38 -13.25
CA TRP A 106 -14.94 -13.55 -14.39
C TRP A 106 -15.82 -12.34 -14.66
N HIS A 107 -16.01 -11.48 -13.67
CA HIS A 107 -16.81 -10.28 -13.85
C HIS A 107 -16.02 -9.23 -14.62
N GLU A 108 -16.75 -8.39 -15.35
CA GLU A 108 -16.17 -7.22 -15.98
C GLU A 108 -15.73 -6.23 -14.91
N HIS A 109 -14.43 -6.01 -14.86
CA HIS A 109 -13.75 -4.99 -14.10
C HIS A 109 -12.86 -4.20 -15.06
N PRO A 110 -12.47 -2.95 -14.73
CA PRO A 110 -11.61 -2.15 -15.60
C PRO A 110 -10.35 -2.92 -16.01
N ASP A 111 -10.12 -2.99 -17.31
CA ASP A 111 -9.09 -3.81 -17.94
C ASP A 111 -8.30 -3.04 -19.03
N ASP A 112 -8.43 -1.71 -19.04
CA ASP A 112 -7.53 -0.82 -19.77
C ASP A 112 -6.21 -0.69 -18.99
N TYR A 113 -5.36 -1.71 -19.14
CA TYR A 113 -4.11 -1.82 -18.40
C TYR A 113 -3.15 -0.65 -18.64
N GLN A 114 -3.18 -0.05 -19.84
CA GLN A 114 -2.36 1.12 -20.15
C GLN A 114 -2.84 2.35 -19.39
N ASN A 115 -4.15 2.62 -19.41
CA ASN A 115 -4.72 3.74 -18.66
C ASN A 115 -4.55 3.54 -17.14
N ILE A 116 -4.82 2.35 -16.62
CA ILE A 116 -4.65 2.02 -15.20
C ILE A 116 -3.20 2.25 -14.75
N LEU A 117 -2.22 1.80 -15.54
CA LEU A 117 -0.82 2.01 -15.23
C LEU A 117 -0.40 3.48 -15.32
N MET A 118 -0.95 4.21 -16.29
CA MET A 118 -0.72 5.66 -16.43
C MET A 118 -1.27 6.43 -15.23
N GLU A 119 -2.50 6.18 -14.83
CA GLU A 119 -3.13 6.82 -13.67
C GLU A 119 -2.36 6.51 -12.38
N PHE A 120 -1.99 5.24 -12.19
CA PHE A 120 -1.21 4.84 -11.02
C PHE A 120 0.16 5.53 -10.99
N THR A 121 0.89 5.55 -12.11
CA THR A 121 2.21 6.21 -12.14
C THR A 121 2.13 7.73 -12.03
N THR A 122 1.07 8.35 -12.57
CA THR A 122 0.76 9.76 -12.36
C THR A 122 0.51 10.08 -10.89
N PHE A 123 -0.20 9.20 -10.17
CA PHE A 123 -0.35 9.32 -8.71
C PHE A 123 0.99 9.23 -7.98
N LEU A 124 1.90 8.35 -8.41
CA LEU A 124 3.21 8.20 -7.77
C LEU A 124 4.15 9.38 -8.03
N LYS A 125 4.04 10.02 -9.20
CA LYS A 125 4.89 11.13 -9.61
C LYS A 125 4.14 12.05 -10.56
N ASP A 126 3.93 13.28 -10.12
CA ASP A 126 3.31 14.31 -10.94
C ASP A 126 4.16 14.58 -12.19
N GLY A 127 3.51 14.85 -13.32
CA GLY A 127 4.18 15.08 -14.60
C GLY A 127 4.67 13.81 -15.31
N THR A 128 4.23 12.63 -14.87
CA THR A 128 4.44 11.38 -15.61
C THR A 128 3.82 11.48 -17.01
N ASN A 129 4.59 11.13 -18.03
CA ASN A 129 4.13 11.06 -19.42
C ASN A 129 4.30 9.64 -19.98
N HIS A 130 3.59 9.39 -21.08
CA HIS A 130 3.57 8.07 -21.73
C HIS A 130 4.93 7.61 -22.24
N THR A 131 5.76 8.54 -22.72
CA THR A 131 7.07 8.22 -23.28
C THR A 131 8.00 7.69 -22.20
N ASP A 132 8.16 8.43 -21.10
CA ASP A 132 9.03 8.04 -19.97
C ASP A 132 8.53 6.73 -19.34
N LEU A 133 7.21 6.57 -19.25
CA LEU A 133 6.60 5.35 -18.75
C LEU A 133 6.89 4.15 -19.64
N GLN A 134 6.75 4.29 -20.96
CA GLN A 134 6.98 3.20 -21.92
C GLN A 134 8.46 2.83 -22.02
N GLU A 135 9.36 3.82 -21.94
CA GLU A 135 10.82 3.63 -21.97
C GLU A 135 11.40 3.11 -20.65
N GLY A 136 10.59 3.10 -19.57
CA GLY A 136 11.02 2.61 -18.25
C GLY A 136 12.06 3.52 -17.58
N THR A 137 12.08 4.80 -17.91
CA THR A 137 13.07 5.78 -17.42
C THR A 137 12.58 6.56 -16.18
N LEU A 138 11.34 6.32 -15.76
CA LEU A 138 10.75 6.96 -14.59
C LEU A 138 11.46 6.57 -13.28
N ASP A 139 12.07 7.55 -12.63
CA ASP A 139 12.46 7.42 -11.23
C ASP A 139 11.26 7.69 -10.32
N LEU A 140 10.61 6.61 -9.87
CA LEU A 140 9.44 6.62 -8.98
C LEU A 140 9.85 6.64 -7.49
N PRO A 141 8.99 7.05 -6.55
CA PRO A 141 9.27 6.90 -5.11
C PRO A 141 9.28 5.43 -4.64
N TYR A 142 9.73 5.20 -3.40
CA TYR A 142 9.55 3.90 -2.75
C TYR A 142 8.09 3.70 -2.33
N LEU A 143 7.58 2.49 -2.56
CA LEU A 143 6.24 2.05 -2.19
C LEU A 143 6.36 1.04 -1.07
N TYR A 144 5.74 1.29 0.07
CA TYR A 144 5.89 0.47 1.27
C TYR A 144 4.71 -0.49 1.41
N THR A 145 5.02 -1.79 1.53
CA THR A 145 4.05 -2.87 1.85
C THR A 145 4.59 -3.75 2.98
N VAL A 146 3.78 -4.67 3.49
CA VAL A 146 4.16 -5.57 4.59
C VAL A 146 5.16 -6.65 4.16
N GLU A 147 6.05 -6.99 5.08
CA GLU A 147 6.90 -8.18 5.08
C GLU A 147 6.09 -9.37 5.64
N SER A 148 5.25 -10.04 4.85
CA SER A 148 4.74 -11.35 5.29
C SER A 148 5.89 -12.35 5.44
N ASP A 149 5.75 -13.40 6.27
CA ASP A 149 6.74 -14.46 6.51
C ASP A 149 7.68 -14.70 5.32
N ILE A 150 8.86 -14.07 5.39
CA ILE A 150 9.94 -14.12 4.39
C ILE A 150 9.62 -13.41 3.04
N GLY A 151 9.07 -12.19 3.08
CA GLY A 151 9.03 -11.27 1.91
C GLY A 151 8.06 -11.66 0.79
N VAL A 152 7.16 -12.61 1.05
CA VAL A 152 6.21 -13.12 0.04
C VAL A 152 5.28 -12.01 -0.47
N ASP A 153 4.77 -11.13 0.39
CA ASP A 153 3.85 -10.06 -0.03
C ASP A 153 4.57 -8.92 -0.77
N MET A 154 5.81 -8.60 -0.39
CA MET A 154 6.65 -7.70 -1.20
C MET A 154 6.93 -8.27 -2.59
N MET A 155 7.24 -9.57 -2.68
CA MET A 155 7.46 -10.27 -3.94
C MET A 155 6.18 -10.29 -4.79
N LYS A 156 5.03 -10.67 -4.22
CA LYS A 156 3.72 -10.63 -4.89
C LYS A 156 3.41 -9.24 -5.42
N THR A 157 3.66 -8.21 -4.60
CA THR A 157 3.44 -6.81 -4.96
C THR A 157 4.31 -6.42 -6.16
N LYS A 158 5.62 -6.67 -6.09
CA LYS A 158 6.56 -6.38 -7.18
C LYS A 158 6.18 -7.12 -8.46
N SER A 159 5.98 -8.43 -8.37
CA SER A 159 5.62 -9.27 -9.52
C SER A 159 4.27 -8.90 -10.14
N SER A 160 3.30 -8.45 -9.33
CA SER A 160 2.01 -7.97 -9.84
C SER A 160 2.16 -6.68 -10.64
N LEU A 161 2.92 -5.71 -10.13
CA LEU A 161 3.17 -4.46 -10.85
C LEU A 161 4.01 -4.66 -12.12
N GLU A 162 5.04 -5.51 -12.08
CA GLU A 162 5.82 -5.90 -13.27
C GLU A 162 4.95 -6.60 -14.31
N ARG A 163 3.98 -7.43 -13.87
CA ARG A 163 3.05 -8.10 -14.78
C ARG A 163 2.03 -7.14 -15.38
N LEU A 164 1.51 -6.19 -14.59
CA LEU A 164 0.67 -5.12 -15.12
C LEU A 164 1.44 -4.29 -16.17
N TYR A 165 2.69 -3.93 -15.88
CA TYR A 165 3.55 -3.20 -16.80
C TYR A 165 3.78 -3.96 -18.11
N SER A 166 4.18 -5.23 -18.05
CA SER A 166 4.41 -6.04 -19.26
C SER A 166 3.13 -6.30 -20.05
N THR A 167 1.97 -6.36 -19.38
CA THR A 167 0.66 -6.46 -20.03
C THR A 167 0.28 -5.16 -20.73
N ALA A 168 0.53 -4.00 -20.11
CA ALA A 168 0.30 -2.69 -20.71
C ALA A 168 1.23 -2.42 -21.90
N PHE A 169 2.47 -2.90 -21.85
CA PHE A 169 3.49 -2.66 -22.87
C PHE A 169 4.19 -3.95 -23.35
N PRO A 170 3.52 -4.82 -24.12
CA PRO A 170 4.03 -6.14 -24.50
C PRO A 170 5.23 -6.11 -25.46
N LYS A 171 5.54 -4.95 -26.06
CA LYS A 171 6.66 -4.77 -27.00
C LYS A 171 7.97 -4.34 -26.34
N VAL A 172 7.94 -4.04 -25.03
CA VAL A 172 9.16 -3.74 -24.27
C VAL A 172 9.87 -5.07 -24.01
N ASP A 173 11.09 -5.20 -24.53
CA ASP A 173 11.88 -6.42 -24.43
C ASP A 173 12.01 -6.88 -22.96
N ALA A 174 11.72 -8.15 -22.70
CA ALA A 174 11.72 -8.70 -21.34
C ALA A 174 13.10 -8.60 -20.66
N ALA A 175 14.18 -8.49 -21.45
CA ALA A 175 15.53 -8.24 -20.95
C ALA A 175 15.76 -6.79 -20.48
N HIS A 176 14.94 -5.84 -20.93
CA HIS A 176 15.02 -4.41 -20.60
C HIS A 176 13.99 -3.98 -19.54
N LEU A 177 13.10 -4.87 -19.10
CA LEU A 177 12.08 -4.61 -18.07
C LEU A 177 12.72 -4.57 -16.68
N LYS A 178 13.57 -3.57 -16.43
CA LYS A 178 14.04 -3.26 -15.09
C LYS A 178 12.87 -2.66 -14.33
N SER A 179 12.42 -3.32 -13.25
CA SER A 179 11.31 -2.82 -12.43
C SER A 179 11.55 -1.37 -12.03
N ILE A 180 10.74 -0.46 -12.58
CA ILE A 180 10.70 0.95 -12.19
C ILE A 180 10.13 1.13 -10.78
N PHE A 181 9.40 0.12 -10.28
CA PHE A 181 8.82 0.11 -8.95
C PHE A 181 9.85 -0.31 -7.90
N LYS A 182 10.06 0.56 -6.93
CA LYS A 182 10.91 0.32 -5.77
C LYS A 182 10.03 -0.06 -4.59
N ILE A 183 10.02 -1.34 -4.22
CA ILE A 183 9.19 -1.84 -3.11
C ILE A 183 10.01 -1.87 -1.82
N GLY A 184 9.47 -1.23 -0.79
CA GLY A 184 10.02 -1.17 0.56
C GLY A 184 9.12 -1.85 1.57
N SER A 185 9.67 -2.09 2.75
CA SER A 185 8.98 -2.70 3.87
C SER A 185 8.38 -1.65 4.80
N ILE A 186 7.10 -1.79 5.14
CA ILE A 186 6.44 -0.95 6.15
C ILE A 186 7.04 -1.22 7.53
N GLU A 187 7.43 -2.45 7.82
CA GLU A 187 8.03 -2.84 9.08
C GLU A 187 9.35 -2.10 9.29
N ARG A 188 10.17 -2.09 8.24
CA ARG A 188 11.44 -1.36 8.20
C ARG A 188 11.22 0.14 8.28
N LEU A 189 10.22 0.66 7.57
CA LEU A 189 9.84 2.07 7.63
C LEU A 189 9.52 2.49 9.08
N LEU A 190 8.62 1.77 9.75
CA LEU A 190 8.22 2.09 11.13
C LEU A 190 9.40 1.94 12.10
N LEU A 191 10.24 0.91 11.93
CA LEU A 191 11.43 0.73 12.75
C LEU A 191 12.38 1.94 12.66
N GLU A 192 12.63 2.45 11.44
CA GLU A 192 13.52 3.60 11.25
C GLU A 192 12.90 4.91 11.75
N VAL A 193 11.57 5.09 11.63
CA VAL A 193 10.85 6.19 12.29
C VAL A 193 11.03 6.13 13.81
N LYS A 194 10.80 4.96 14.42
CA LYS A 194 10.99 4.74 15.87
C LYS A 194 12.43 5.03 16.30
N LYS A 195 13.43 4.64 15.51
CA LYS A 195 14.84 4.95 15.79
C LYS A 195 15.13 6.44 15.74
N LYS A 196 14.70 7.15 14.69
CA LYS A 196 14.94 8.60 14.57
C LYS A 196 14.28 9.42 15.66
N LEU A 197 13.13 8.97 16.15
CA LEU A 197 12.42 9.59 17.26
C LEU A 197 12.91 9.10 18.64
N ASN A 198 13.97 8.27 18.69
CA ASN A 198 14.50 7.65 19.91
C ASN A 198 13.47 6.85 20.73
N LEU A 199 12.39 6.38 20.11
CA LEU A 199 11.32 5.64 20.79
C LEU A 199 11.75 4.27 21.30
N HIS A 200 12.81 3.70 20.71
CA HIS A 200 13.42 2.46 21.18
C HIS A 200 14.10 2.60 22.56
N LEU A 201 14.38 3.83 23.00
CA LEU A 201 14.90 4.15 24.33
C LEU A 201 13.79 4.56 25.31
N ASP A 202 12.56 4.76 24.84
CA ASP A 202 11.42 5.15 25.68
C ASP A 202 10.93 3.93 26.47
N GLN A 203 10.97 4.03 27.81
CA GLN A 203 10.53 2.96 28.71
C GLN A 203 9.06 2.57 28.51
N ARG A 204 8.19 3.50 28.09
CA ARG A 204 6.78 3.21 27.79
C ARG A 204 6.67 2.29 26.57
N ASN A 205 7.49 2.51 25.55
CA ASN A 205 7.50 1.69 24.34
C ASN A 205 8.01 0.27 24.67
N LEU A 206 9.10 0.18 25.43
CA LEU A 206 9.66 -1.11 25.87
C LEU A 206 8.67 -1.92 26.71
N ARG A 207 7.89 -1.27 27.58
CA ARG A 207 6.86 -1.93 28.39
C ARG A 207 5.68 -2.45 27.58
N SER A 208 5.35 -1.80 26.45
CA SER A 208 4.23 -2.24 25.60
C SER A 208 4.47 -3.62 24.98
N GLY A 209 5.74 -3.98 24.72
CA GLY A 209 6.11 -5.25 24.10
C GLY A 209 5.60 -5.45 22.67
N MET A 210 4.90 -4.47 22.08
CA MET A 210 4.29 -4.59 20.76
C MET A 210 5.38 -4.66 19.68
N SER A 211 5.32 -5.72 18.87
CA SER A 211 6.09 -5.80 17.64
C SER A 211 5.58 -4.80 16.61
N VAL A 212 6.36 -4.56 15.56
CA VAL A 212 5.90 -3.72 14.45
C VAL A 212 4.66 -4.32 13.78
N HIS A 213 4.61 -5.64 13.66
CA HIS A 213 3.45 -6.34 13.12
C HIS A 213 2.20 -6.11 14.00
N ASP A 214 2.33 -6.23 15.32
CA ASP A 214 1.21 -5.99 16.26
C ASP A 214 0.68 -4.56 16.15
N ILE A 215 1.56 -3.58 15.90
CA ILE A 215 1.15 -2.19 15.69
C ILE A 215 0.34 -2.10 14.40
N LEU A 216 0.84 -2.63 13.28
CA LEU A 216 0.17 -2.56 11.99
C LEU A 216 -1.20 -3.24 12.00
N GLU A 217 -1.40 -4.29 12.80
CA GLU A 217 -2.66 -5.04 12.90
C GLU A 217 -3.56 -4.64 14.09
N SER A 218 -3.18 -3.65 14.90
CA SER A 218 -3.84 -3.33 16.17
C SER A 218 -5.29 -2.87 16.07
N GLU A 219 -5.64 -1.94 15.16
CA GLU A 219 -7.04 -1.50 14.99
C GLU A 219 -7.78 -2.31 13.93
N MET A 220 -9.05 -2.66 14.21
CA MET A 220 -9.90 -3.37 13.26
C MET A 220 -10.52 -2.46 12.19
N TYR A 221 -10.84 -3.08 11.06
CA TYR A 221 -11.66 -2.50 10.01
C TYR A 221 -12.97 -1.94 10.56
N GLY A 222 -13.34 -0.74 10.13
CA GLY A 222 -14.70 -0.24 10.27
C GLY A 222 -15.40 -0.19 8.93
N HIS A 223 -16.71 -0.46 8.93
CA HIS A 223 -17.59 -0.21 7.79
C HIS A 223 -17.40 1.22 7.29
N GLY A 224 -17.21 1.40 5.98
CA GLY A 224 -17.00 2.70 5.32
C GLY A 224 -15.56 3.01 4.89
N LEU A 225 -14.57 2.19 5.27
CA LEU A 225 -13.15 2.39 4.87
C LEU A 225 -12.73 1.55 3.65
N GLY A 226 -13.51 0.54 3.29
CA GLY A 226 -13.31 -0.26 2.10
C GLY A 226 -13.76 0.46 0.82
N CYS A 227 -13.50 -0.18 -0.31
CA CYS A 227 -14.09 0.27 -1.57
C CYS A 227 -15.55 -0.20 -1.68
N MET A 228 -16.32 0.47 -2.52
CA MET A 228 -17.74 0.17 -2.74
C MET A 228 -18.01 -1.31 -3.07
N TYR A 229 -17.11 -1.97 -3.82
CA TYR A 229 -17.22 -3.39 -4.15
C TYR A 229 -17.20 -4.27 -2.89
N HIS A 230 -16.30 -3.99 -1.95
CA HIS A 230 -16.17 -4.78 -0.73
C HIS A 230 -17.17 -4.39 0.35
N GLU A 231 -17.56 -3.11 0.44
CA GLU A 231 -18.55 -2.61 1.40
C GLU A 231 -19.95 -3.19 1.16
N ILE A 232 -20.44 -3.18 -0.08
CA ILE A 232 -21.78 -3.73 -0.43
C ILE A 232 -21.88 -5.24 -0.13
N ARG A 233 -20.73 -5.93 -0.04
CA ARG A 233 -20.65 -7.36 0.24
C ARG A 233 -20.29 -7.68 1.70
N ASP A 234 -20.19 -6.67 2.55
CA ASP A 234 -19.80 -6.80 3.97
C ASP A 234 -18.46 -7.53 4.16
N ILE A 235 -17.52 -7.27 3.26
CA ILE A 235 -16.17 -7.85 3.24
C ILE A 235 -15.10 -6.76 3.10
N ALA A 236 -15.35 -5.56 3.64
CA ALA A 236 -14.40 -4.45 3.67
C ALA A 236 -13.05 -4.86 4.28
N PHE A 237 -13.05 -5.85 5.17
CA PHE A 237 -11.87 -6.48 5.75
C PHE A 237 -10.99 -7.28 4.76
N LYS A 238 -11.38 -7.36 3.49
CA LYS A 238 -10.61 -7.97 2.41
C LYS A 238 -10.10 -6.94 1.40
N CYS A 239 -10.40 -5.66 1.63
CA CYS A 239 -10.10 -4.58 0.69
C CYS A 239 -8.69 -4.00 0.91
N SER A 240 -7.95 -3.83 -0.18
CA SER A 240 -6.62 -3.21 -0.18
C SER A 240 -6.65 -1.76 0.31
N LYS A 241 -7.70 -1.02 -0.02
CA LYS A 241 -7.89 0.37 0.44
C LYS A 241 -8.07 0.43 1.96
N ALA A 242 -8.90 -0.44 2.52
CA ALA A 242 -9.10 -0.49 3.96
C ALA A 242 -7.80 -0.86 4.71
N ARG A 243 -6.97 -1.72 4.13
CA ARG A 243 -5.65 -2.09 4.67
C ARG A 243 -4.67 -0.93 4.77
N ILE A 244 -4.43 -0.21 3.68
CA ILE A 244 -3.47 0.91 3.71
C ILE A 244 -3.92 2.05 4.63
N LEU A 245 -5.23 2.30 4.75
CA LEU A 245 -5.79 3.30 5.67
C LEU A 245 -5.57 2.89 7.13
N GLN A 246 -5.78 1.62 7.44
CA GLN A 246 -5.54 1.07 8.77
C GLN A 246 -4.06 1.12 9.13
N TRP A 247 -3.16 0.70 8.24
CA TRP A 247 -1.71 0.79 8.48
C TRP A 247 -1.26 2.22 8.77
N MET A 248 -1.71 3.19 7.97
CA MET A 248 -1.40 4.61 8.20
C MET A 248 -1.91 5.07 9.57
N SER A 249 -3.17 4.78 9.89
CA SER A 249 -3.79 5.19 11.16
C SER A 249 -3.05 4.61 12.35
N ASN A 250 -2.70 3.32 12.30
CA ASN A 250 -1.98 2.63 13.35
C ASN A 250 -0.57 3.19 13.55
N ILE A 251 0.14 3.49 12.45
CA ILE A 251 1.45 4.15 12.51
C ILE A 251 1.32 5.52 13.19
N CYS A 252 0.38 6.36 12.76
CA CYS A 252 0.19 7.70 13.31
C CYS A 252 -0.21 7.66 14.79
N THR A 253 -1.16 6.81 15.18
CA THR A 253 -1.60 6.62 16.57
C THR A 253 -0.46 6.14 17.47
N HIS A 254 0.32 5.17 16.99
CA HIS A 254 1.49 4.68 17.73
C HIS A 254 2.52 5.80 17.93
N ILE A 255 2.83 6.58 16.90
CA ILE A 255 3.78 7.70 17.02
C ILE A 255 3.25 8.80 17.95
N ASN A 256 1.97 9.18 17.84
CA ASN A 256 1.32 10.16 18.72
C ASN A 256 1.48 9.83 20.20
N THR A 257 1.33 8.54 20.57
CA THR A 257 1.45 8.07 21.95
C THR A 257 2.75 8.52 22.64
N TYR A 258 3.83 8.70 21.87
CA TYR A 258 5.15 9.05 22.43
C TYR A 258 5.59 10.48 22.13
N THR A 259 5.16 11.07 21.02
CA THR A 259 5.65 12.38 20.55
C THR A 259 4.70 13.53 20.81
N GLY A 260 3.43 13.25 21.16
CA GLY A 260 2.39 14.27 21.24
C GLY A 260 1.96 14.83 19.88
N LEU A 261 2.28 14.13 18.78
CA LEU A 261 1.83 14.45 17.43
C LEU A 261 0.30 14.64 17.42
N GLN A 262 -0.20 15.82 17.06
CA GLN A 262 -1.65 16.04 17.02
C GLN A 262 -2.30 15.21 15.90
N LEU A 263 -3.14 14.24 16.27
CA LEU A 263 -3.91 13.47 15.32
C LEU A 263 -5.14 14.27 14.89
N VAL A 264 -5.34 14.40 13.59
CA VAL A 264 -6.49 15.08 12.98
C VAL A 264 -7.52 14.03 12.58
N PRO A 265 -8.73 14.04 13.19
CA PRO A 265 -9.81 13.16 12.76
C PRO A 265 -10.18 13.39 11.30
N GLY A 266 -10.32 12.30 10.55
CA GLY A 266 -10.57 12.30 9.11
C GLY A 266 -9.28 12.37 8.29
N LYS A 267 -8.11 12.54 8.89
CA LYS A 267 -6.82 12.58 8.18
C LYS A 267 -5.82 11.57 8.69
N HIS A 268 -5.64 11.49 10.01
CA HIS A 268 -4.79 10.47 10.65
C HIS A 268 -5.59 9.27 11.13
N ILE A 269 -6.80 9.51 11.61
CA ILE A 269 -7.70 8.48 12.16
C ILE A 269 -9.07 8.67 11.54
N ALA A 270 -9.83 7.58 11.40
CA ALA A 270 -11.17 7.67 10.83
C ALA A 270 -12.15 8.38 11.78
N VAL A 271 -13.07 9.18 11.21
CA VAL A 271 -14.21 9.77 11.93
C VAL A 271 -15.40 8.85 11.80
N GLN A 272 -16.15 8.67 12.88
CA GLN A 272 -17.43 7.96 12.83
C GLN A 272 -18.56 8.89 12.38
N LEU A 273 -19.29 8.49 11.35
CA LEU A 273 -20.47 9.16 10.83
C LEU A 273 -21.74 8.77 11.61
N ARG A 274 -22.85 9.45 11.31
CA ARG A 274 -24.13 9.25 12.04
C ARG A 274 -24.72 7.86 11.90
N ASP A 275 -24.48 7.21 10.77
CA ASP A 275 -24.91 5.85 10.48
C ASP A 275 -23.97 4.78 11.09
N GLY A 276 -22.94 5.21 11.85
CA GLY A 276 -21.95 4.34 12.45
C GLY A 276 -20.79 3.96 11.53
N SER A 277 -20.85 4.32 10.23
CA SER A 277 -19.74 4.12 9.30
C SER A 277 -18.54 5.01 9.65
N ARG A 278 -17.37 4.67 9.13
CA ARG A 278 -16.09 5.34 9.34
C ARG A 278 -15.63 5.98 8.05
N MET A 279 -15.01 7.15 8.15
CA MET A 279 -14.55 7.92 6.99
C MET A 279 -13.16 8.52 7.22
N ILE A 280 -12.34 8.51 6.17
CA ILE A 280 -11.11 9.29 6.04
C ILE A 280 -11.24 10.18 4.80
N VAL A 281 -10.78 11.43 4.90
CA VAL A 281 -10.80 12.46 3.87
C VAL A 281 -9.56 12.31 3.00
N GLU A 282 -9.70 11.46 1.98
CA GLU A 282 -8.59 10.98 1.18
C GLU A 282 -8.04 11.99 0.19
N ASN A 283 -8.84 12.95 -0.32
CA ASN A 283 -8.39 13.95 -1.30
C ASN A 283 -8.93 15.34 -0.90
N GLU A 284 -8.10 16.39 -0.95
CA GLU A 284 -8.45 17.74 -0.49
C GLU A 284 -9.58 18.41 -1.30
N ASP A 285 -9.89 17.90 -2.50
CA ASP A 285 -10.87 18.48 -3.42
C ASP A 285 -12.33 18.06 -3.15
N LEU A 286 -12.60 17.24 -2.13
CA LEU A 286 -13.96 16.91 -1.69
C LEU A 286 -14.35 17.80 -0.50
N PRO A 287 -15.16 18.85 -0.70
CA PRO A 287 -15.58 19.73 0.39
C PRO A 287 -16.60 19.01 1.28
N LEU A 288 -16.13 18.39 2.35
CA LEU A 288 -17.02 17.92 3.41
C LEU A 288 -17.49 19.13 4.23
N SER A 289 -18.80 19.31 4.32
CA SER A 289 -19.37 20.41 5.09
C SER A 289 -19.25 20.12 6.59
N LYS A 290 -19.22 21.15 7.44
CA LYS A 290 -19.26 20.99 8.91
C LYS A 290 -20.47 20.20 9.43
N GLN A 291 -21.49 19.96 8.59
CA GLN A 291 -22.66 19.15 8.95
C GLN A 291 -22.39 17.64 8.79
N ASP A 292 -21.41 17.26 7.97
CA ASP A 292 -21.03 15.88 7.66
C ASP A 292 -20.04 15.30 8.70
N LEU A 293 -19.27 16.17 9.36
CA LEU A 293 -18.30 15.78 10.39
C LEU A 293 -18.89 15.99 11.78
N LYS A 294 -19.14 14.90 12.52
CA LYS A 294 -19.30 14.95 13.97
C LYS A 294 -17.92 15.22 14.59
N LEU A 295 -17.50 16.48 14.65
CA LEU A 295 -16.51 16.89 15.64
C LEU A 295 -17.28 17.01 16.96
N GLU A 296 -17.36 15.91 17.71
CA GLU A 296 -17.68 16.05 19.13
C GLU A 296 -16.55 16.90 19.73
N ASN A 297 -16.92 18.06 20.27
CA ASN A 297 -15.98 18.94 20.95
C ASN A 297 -15.31 18.13 22.06
N ILE A 298 -14.08 17.69 21.83
CA ILE A 298 -13.19 17.21 22.88
C ILE A 298 -12.78 18.46 23.64
N ASN A 299 -13.51 18.74 24.73
CA ASN A 299 -13.05 19.62 25.80
C ASN A 299 -11.93 18.93 26.59
#